data_AF-A0A679JEZ4-F1
#
_entry.id   AF-A0A679JEZ4-F1
#
_cell.length_a   1.000
_cell.length_b   1.000
_cell.length_c   1.000
_cell.angle_alpha   90.00
_cell.angle_beta   90.00
_cell.angle_gamma   90.00
#
_symmetry.space_group_name_H-M   'P 1'
#
loop_
_entity.id
_entity.type
_entity.pdbx_description
1 polymer ?
#
loop_
_entity_poly.entity_id
_entity_poly.type
_entity_poly.pdbx_seq_one_letter_code
_entity_poly.pdbx_strand_id
1 'polypeptide(L)'
;MSAALQLDGIAGRLSALRGGGDTVTALSNEARASAELLAALPPRYGEVLLNLLDRLESSALFSEESCSFSQKDLLDNLQVWVDKARAQLVA
;
A
#
# COMPACT_ATOMS: atom_id res chain seq x y z
N MET A 1 -1.12 2.03 18.28
CA MET A 1 -0.03 1.46 17.44
C MET A 1 0.73 2.64 16.86
N SER A 2 2.06 2.69 16.90
CA SER A 2 2.79 3.87 16.38
C SER A 2 2.72 3.94 14.85
N ALA A 3 2.98 5.13 14.28
CA ALA A 3 3.08 5.31 12.83
C ALA A 3 4.06 4.32 12.18
N ALA A 4 5.22 4.09 12.81
CA ALA A 4 6.20 3.12 12.32
C ALA A 4 5.68 1.68 12.31
N LEU A 5 4.97 1.25 13.37
CA LEU A 5 4.37 -0.08 13.44
C LEU A 5 3.26 -0.27 12.40
N GLN A 6 2.47 0.76 12.13
CA GLN A 6 1.45 0.72 11.08
C GLN A 6 2.09 0.62 9.69
N LEU A 7 3.17 1.36 9.43
CA LEU A 7 3.92 1.26 8.18
C LEU A 7 4.53 -0.14 7.99
N ASP A 8 5.07 -0.74 9.05
CA ASP A 8 5.57 -2.12 9.03
C ASP A 8 4.46 -3.14 8.73
N GLY A 9 3.25 -2.91 9.28
CA GLY A 9 2.07 -3.72 8.98
C GLY A 9 1.70 -3.69 7.49
N ILE A 10 1.66 -2.49 6.89
CA ILE A 10 1.40 -2.31 5.46
C ILE A 10 2.50 -3.01 4.62
N ALA A 11 3.78 -2.82 4.98
CA ALA A 11 4.91 -3.43 4.28
C ALA A 11 4.86 -4.97 4.32
N GLY A 12 4.50 -5.54 5.47
CA GLY A 12 4.34 -6.99 5.64
C GLY A 12 3.23 -7.55 4.75
N ARG A 13 2.06 -6.90 4.72
CA ARG A 13 0.95 -7.30 3.84
C ARG A 13 1.27 -7.15 2.36
N LEU A 14 1.98 -6.09 1.98
CA LEU A 14 2.45 -5.91 0.61
C LEU A 14 3.36 -7.06 0.17
N SER A 15 4.28 -7.49 1.04
CA SER A 15 5.16 -8.63 0.79
C SER A 15 4.35 -9.94 0.68
N ALA A 16 3.41 -10.18 1.59
CA ALA A 16 2.56 -11.37 1.57
C ALA A 16 1.68 -11.43 0.30
N LEU A 17 1.10 -10.29 -0.12
CA LEU A 17 0.32 -10.17 -1.35
C LEU A 17 1.13 -10.53 -2.60
N ARG A 18 2.38 -10.06 -2.69
CA ARG A 18 3.31 -10.43 -3.78
C ARG A 18 3.65 -11.92 -3.80
N GLY A 19 3.65 -12.56 -2.64
CA GLY A 19 3.83 -14.01 -2.49
C GLY A 19 2.55 -14.83 -2.72
N GLY A 20 1.42 -14.19 -3.02
CA GLY A 20 0.11 -14.85 -3.17
C GLY A 20 -0.52 -15.31 -1.85
N GLY A 21 -0.01 -14.85 -0.71
CA GLY A 21 -0.47 -15.24 0.63
C GLY A 21 -1.41 -14.24 1.31
N ASP A 22 -1.71 -13.11 0.66
CA ASP A 22 -2.66 -12.10 1.14
C ASP A 22 -3.54 -11.59 0.00
N THR A 23 -4.54 -10.77 0.32
CA THR A 23 -5.49 -10.20 -0.64
C THR A 23 -5.30 -8.70 -0.78
N VAL A 24 -5.62 -8.15 -1.96
CA VAL A 24 -5.64 -6.71 -2.19
C VAL A 24 -6.55 -6.00 -1.18
N THR A 25 -7.72 -6.57 -0.89
CA THR A 25 -8.67 -6.01 0.08
C THR A 25 -8.10 -5.91 1.49
N ALA A 26 -7.35 -6.92 1.96
CA ALA A 26 -6.75 -6.88 3.29
C ALA A 26 -5.66 -5.82 3.40
N LEU A 27 -4.79 -5.71 2.39
CA LEU A 27 -3.78 -4.65 2.31
C LEU A 27 -4.44 -3.26 2.32
N SER A 28 -5.45 -3.06 1.47
CA SER A 28 -6.17 -1.80 1.36
C SER A 28 -6.88 -1.39 2.66
N ASN A 29 -7.50 -2.34 3.35
CA ASN A 29 -8.16 -2.08 4.63
C ASN A 29 -7.15 -1.68 5.72
N GLU A 30 -6.03 -2.40 5.83
CA GLU A 30 -4.95 -2.06 6.78
C GLU A 30 -4.42 -0.65 6.53
N ALA A 31 -4.13 -0.34 5.26
CA ALA A 31 -3.58 0.95 4.87
C ALA A 31 -4.54 2.11 5.16
N ARG A 32 -5.85 1.94 4.86
CA ARG A 32 -6.87 2.95 5.18
C ARG A 32 -7.15 3.10 6.68
N ALA A 33 -6.95 2.05 7.46
CA ALA A 33 -7.11 2.08 8.92
C ALA A 33 -5.89 2.65 9.67
N SER A 34 -4.77 2.91 8.99
CA SER A 34 -3.51 3.38 9.58
C SER A 34 -3.51 4.88 9.88
N ALA A 35 -4.40 5.31 10.79
CA ALA A 35 -4.63 6.72 11.10
C ALA A 35 -3.39 7.44 11.67
N GLU A 36 -2.61 6.77 12.52
CA GLU A 36 -1.40 7.35 13.14
C GLU A 36 -0.31 7.57 12.09
N LEU A 37 -0.15 6.64 11.14
CA LEU A 37 0.74 6.79 10.00
C LEU A 37 0.33 7.97 9.11
N LEU A 38 -0.96 8.05 8.76
CA LEU A 38 -1.48 9.13 7.91
C LEU A 38 -1.36 10.51 8.58
N ALA A 39 -1.53 10.58 9.90
CA ALA A 39 -1.35 11.80 10.67
C ALA A 39 0.12 12.22 10.80
N ALA A 40 1.05 11.27 10.81
CA ALA A 40 2.49 11.53 10.94
C ALA A 40 3.18 11.91 9.62
N LEU A 41 2.51 11.72 8.46
CA LEU A 41 3.06 12.03 7.14
C LEU A 41 2.49 13.34 6.58
N PRO A 42 3.22 14.05 5.69
CA PRO A 42 2.65 15.17 4.94
C PRO A 42 1.40 14.75 4.16
N PRO A 43 0.34 15.58 4.06
CA PRO A 43 -0.96 15.19 3.50
C PRO A 43 -0.90 14.51 2.12
N ARG A 44 0.03 14.95 1.25
CA ARG A 44 0.29 14.38 -0.08
C ARG A 44 0.55 12.86 -0.07
N TYR A 45 1.09 12.31 1.02
CA TYR A 45 1.34 10.87 1.12
C TYR A 45 0.04 10.08 1.18
N GLY A 46 -0.96 10.58 1.91
CA GLY A 46 -2.29 9.97 1.98
C GLY A 46 -2.99 9.99 0.62
N GLU A 47 -2.92 11.10 -0.10
CA GLU A 47 -3.49 11.22 -1.46
C GLU A 47 -2.89 10.20 -2.43
N VAL A 48 -1.56 10.08 -2.45
CA VAL A 48 -0.85 9.11 -3.31
C VAL A 48 -1.19 7.67 -2.90
N LEU A 49 -1.20 7.38 -1.60
CA LEU A 49 -1.55 6.04 -1.09
C LEU A 49 -2.94 5.64 -1.55
N LEU A 50 -3.95 6.48 -1.31
CA LEU A 50 -5.34 6.18 -1.68
C LEU A 50 -5.49 5.98 -3.19
N ASN A 51 -4.83 6.80 -4.02
CA ASN A 51 -4.87 6.61 -5.47
C ASN A 51 -4.25 5.28 -5.92
N LEU A 52 -3.15 4.85 -5.29
CA LEU A 52 -2.53 3.56 -5.58
C LEU A 52 -3.44 2.40 -5.16
N LEU A 53 -4.08 2.49 -3.99
CA LEU A 53 -5.01 1.48 -3.49
C LEU A 53 -6.25 1.35 -4.38
N ASP A 54 -6.86 2.46 -4.79
CA ASP A 54 -8.05 2.45 -5.66
C ASP A 54 -7.75 1.78 -7.01
N ARG A 55 -6.59 2.09 -7.61
CA ARG A 55 -6.14 1.44 -8.86
C ARG A 55 -5.85 -0.05 -8.64
N LEU A 56 -5.25 -0.41 -7.51
CA LEU A 56 -4.93 -1.80 -7.18
C LEU A 56 -6.21 -2.63 -7.00
N GLU A 57 -7.19 -2.11 -6.26
CA GLU A 57 -8.50 -2.75 -6.08
C GLU A 57 -9.23 -2.89 -7.41
N SER A 58 -9.22 -1.86 -8.26
CA SER A 58 -9.77 -1.95 -9.61
C SER A 58 -9.08 -3.04 -10.43
N SER A 59 -7.74 -3.10 -10.40
CA SER A 59 -6.97 -4.13 -11.13
C SER A 59 -7.27 -5.56 -10.66
N ALA A 60 -7.64 -5.74 -9.39
CA ALA A 60 -7.97 -7.06 -8.84
C ALA A 60 -9.34 -7.57 -9.33
N LEU A 61 -10.24 -6.68 -9.72
CA LEU A 61 -11.57 -7.04 -10.25
C LEU A 61 -11.53 -7.55 -11.70
N PHE A 62 -10.44 -7.27 -12.44
CA PHE A 62 -10.28 -7.67 -13.84
C PHE A 62 -9.20 -8.77 -13.96
N SER A 63 -9.62 -10.04 -13.98
CA SER A 63 -8.71 -11.21 -13.84
C SER A 63 -8.24 -11.88 -15.15
N GLU A 64 -8.51 -11.32 -16.33
CA GLU A 64 -8.15 -11.99 -17.60
C GLU A 64 -6.81 -11.51 -18.15
N GLU A 65 -5.71 -11.93 -17.50
CA GLU A 65 -4.29 -11.90 -17.95
C GLU A 65 -3.65 -10.54 -18.30
N SER A 66 -4.44 -9.54 -18.68
CA SER A 66 -4.04 -8.22 -19.18
C SER A 66 -3.78 -7.22 -18.05
N CYS A 67 -4.23 -7.53 -16.83
CA CYS A 67 -4.03 -6.69 -15.65
C CYS A 67 -2.88 -7.15 -14.75
N SER A 68 -2.29 -8.33 -14.98
CA SER A 68 -1.17 -8.81 -14.15
C SER A 68 0.04 -7.88 -14.20
N PHE A 69 0.35 -7.36 -15.40
CA PHE A 69 1.40 -6.36 -15.57
C PHE A 69 1.08 -5.06 -14.82
N SER A 70 -0.13 -4.54 -14.99
CA SER A 70 -0.61 -3.33 -14.29
C SER A 70 -0.65 -3.52 -12.77
N GLN A 71 -1.02 -4.70 -12.27
CA GLN A 71 -1.05 -5.01 -10.85
C GLN A 71 0.37 -5.08 -10.28
N LYS A 72 1.30 -5.74 -10.98
CA LYS A 72 2.71 -5.79 -10.58
C LYS A 72 3.29 -4.38 -10.47
N ASP A 73 3.07 -3.53 -11.46
CA ASP A 73 3.54 -2.13 -11.45
C ASP A 73 2.91 -1.33 -10.29
N LEU A 74 1.64 -1.56 -9.97
CA LEU A 74 0.98 -0.92 -8.82
C LEU A 74 1.59 -1.36 -7.49
N LEU A 75 1.89 -2.65 -7.34
CA LEU A 75 2.59 -3.16 -6.15
C LEU A 75 4.01 -2.57 -6.06
N ASP A 76 4.71 -2.43 -7.18
CA ASP A 76 6.06 -1.83 -7.25
C ASP A 76 6.01 -0.34 -6.84
N ASN A 77 5.01 0.41 -7.28
CA ASN A 77 4.78 1.78 -6.84
C ASN A 77 4.39 1.89 -5.35
N LEU A 78 3.60 0.94 -4.82
CA LEU A 78 3.29 0.88 -3.38
C LEU A 78 4.56 0.61 -2.55
N GLN A 79 5.48 -0.22 -3.03
CA GLN A 79 6.76 -0.43 -2.35
C GLN A 79 7.57 0.87 -2.29
N VAL A 80 7.66 1.60 -3.41
CA VAL A 80 8.31 2.92 -3.45
C VAL A 80 7.65 3.91 -2.48
N TRP A 81 6.32 3.88 -2.37
CA TRP A 81 5.61 4.70 -1.40
C TRP A 81 5.99 4.33 0.05
N VAL A 82 6.04 3.04 0.39
CA VAL A 82 6.44 2.55 1.72
C VAL A 82 7.85 3.02 2.07
N ASP A 83 8.79 2.91 1.13
CA ASP A 83 10.18 3.32 1.36
C ASP A 83 10.30 4.83 1.61
N LYS A 84 9.57 5.64 0.84
CA LYS A 84 9.50 7.10 1.05
C LYS A 84 8.84 7.47 2.37
N ALA A 85 7.74 6.81 2.73
CA ALA A 85 7.06 7.02 4.00
C ALA A 85 7.99 6.69 5.17
N ARG A 86 8.76 5.61 5.08
CA ARG A 86 9.74 5.22 6.10
C ARG A 86 10.82 6.28 6.27
N ALA A 87 11.38 6.77 5.17
CA ALA A 87 12.36 7.86 5.20
C ALA A 87 11.79 9.15 5.81
N GLN A 88 10.51 9.43 5.57
CA GLN A 88 9.83 10.61 6.10
C GLN A 88 9.55 10.53 7.61
N LEU A 89 9.32 9.33 8.18
CA LEU A 89 9.07 9.14 9.61
C LEU A 89 10.34 9.25 10.47
N VAL A 90 11.53 9.11 9.86
CA VAL A 90 12.82 9.21 10.55
C VAL A 90 13.52 10.56 10.37
N ALA A 91 12.94 11.43 9.53
CA ALA A 91 13.44 12.78 9.24
C ALA A 91 12.91 13.80 10.24
#